data_AF-A0A9D5CMT6-F1
#
_entry.id   AF-A0A9D5CMT6-F1
#
_cell.length_a   1.000
_cell.length_b   1.000
_cell.length_c   1.000
_cell.angle_alpha   90.00
_cell.angle_beta   90.00
_cell.angle_gamma   90.00
#
_symmetry.space_group_name_H-M   'P 1'
#
loop_
_entity.id
_entity.type
_entity.pdbx_description
1 polymer ?
#
loop_
_entity_poly.entity_id
_entity_poly.type
_entity_poly.pdbx_seq_one_letter_code
_entity_poly.pdbx_strand_id
1 'polypeptide(L)'
;MEIPQLSIQATTISEFRNLIAFEQCCPSFGSHFTSYATFMDNLINREMDMAVLHDCGIIESKLGSYKDVDCFFNQLCKGGYMDYENHYLAKVFKDTTITTTAELPTWHKKESKKVTFGGLSAIQQNT
;
A
#
# COMPACT_ATOMS: atom_id res chain seq x y z
N MET A 1 -11.56 9.62 -11.95
CA MET A 1 -11.43 8.50 -11.01
C MET A 1 -11.89 9.03 -9.67
N GLU A 2 -12.84 8.36 -9.04
CA GLU A 2 -13.38 8.75 -7.73
C GLU A 2 -12.95 7.68 -6.73
N ILE A 3 -12.49 8.09 -5.54
CA ILE A 3 -12.11 7.17 -4.48
C ILE A 3 -13.39 6.82 -3.71
N PRO A 4 -13.76 5.53 -3.61
CA PRO A 4 -14.96 5.13 -2.88
C PRO A 4 -14.80 5.42 -1.38
N GLN A 5 -15.91 5.79 -0.74
CA GLN A 5 -15.95 5.94 0.71
C GLN A 5 -15.69 4.59 1.40
N LEU A 6 -14.87 4.62 2.44
CA LEU A 6 -14.47 3.46 3.22
C LEU A 6 -14.86 3.64 4.69
N SER A 7 -15.80 2.81 5.17
CA SER A 7 -16.14 2.72 6.59
C SER A 7 -15.25 1.66 7.25
N ILE A 8 -14.37 2.07 8.15
CA ILE A 8 -13.45 1.17 8.86
C ILE A 8 -13.99 0.88 10.27
N GLN A 9 -14.15 -0.40 10.59
CA GLN A 9 -14.56 -0.91 11.90
C GLN A 9 -13.65 -2.07 12.32
N ALA A 10 -13.75 -2.52 13.58
CA ALA A 10 -12.88 -3.58 14.11
C ALA A 10 -12.96 -4.91 13.32
N THR A 11 -14.12 -5.23 12.71
CA THR A 11 -14.32 -6.45 11.91
C THR A 11 -13.79 -6.33 10.48
N THR A 12 -13.70 -5.11 9.95
CA THR A 12 -13.33 -4.82 8.56
C THR A 12 -11.95 -5.36 8.21
N ILE A 13 -11.03 -5.45 9.18
CA ILE A 13 -9.66 -5.92 8.94
C ILE A 13 -9.64 -7.39 8.49
N SER A 14 -10.49 -8.21 9.09
CA SER A 14 -10.61 -9.64 8.77
C SER A 14 -11.27 -9.83 7.41
N GLU A 15 -12.31 -9.04 7.11
CA GLU A 15 -13.00 -9.06 5.82
C GLU A 15 -12.03 -8.70 4.68
N PHE A 16 -11.24 -7.65 4.85
CA PHE A 16 -10.31 -7.18 3.83
C PHE A 16 -9.13 -8.15 3.65
N ARG A 17 -8.64 -8.75 4.73
CA ARG A 17 -7.64 -9.83 4.63
C ARG A 17 -8.16 -11.04 3.88
N ASN A 18 -9.43 -11.41 4.09
CA ASN A 18 -10.05 -12.51 3.35
C ASN A 18 -10.15 -12.21 1.86
N LEU A 19 -10.43 -10.95 1.48
CA LEU A 19 -10.43 -10.53 0.08
C LEU A 19 -9.04 -10.62 -0.56
N ILE A 20 -8.00 -10.12 0.13
CA ILE A 20 -6.62 -10.24 -0.35
C ILE A 20 -6.20 -11.71 -0.48
N ALA A 21 -6.53 -12.54 0.50
CA ALA A 21 -6.25 -13.97 0.44
C ALA A 21 -6.99 -14.66 -0.71
N PHE A 22 -8.24 -14.26 -0.98
CA PHE A 22 -9.01 -14.77 -2.13
C PHE A 22 -8.36 -14.41 -3.46
N GLU A 23 -7.95 -13.15 -3.65
CA GLU A 23 -7.23 -12.70 -4.86
C GLU A 23 -5.91 -13.46 -5.04
N GLN A 24 -5.16 -13.68 -3.97
CA GLN A 24 -3.91 -14.45 -4.00
C GLN A 24 -4.11 -15.93 -4.32
N CYS A 25 -5.19 -16.54 -3.81
CA CYS A 25 -5.54 -17.93 -4.09
C CYS A 25 -6.15 -18.12 -5.48
N CYS A 26 -6.67 -17.06 -6.10
CA CYS A 26 -7.35 -17.12 -7.39
C CYS A 26 -6.87 -16.01 -8.34
N PRO A 27 -5.66 -16.15 -8.93
CA PRO A 27 -5.04 -15.11 -9.77
C PRO A 27 -5.88 -14.67 -10.98
N SER A 28 -6.83 -15.50 -11.43
CA SER A 28 -7.77 -15.17 -12.52
C SER A 28 -8.68 -13.98 -12.24
N PHE A 29 -8.89 -13.63 -10.96
CA PHE A 29 -9.70 -12.47 -10.55
C PHE A 29 -8.87 -11.18 -10.48
N GLY A 30 -7.56 -11.25 -10.70
CA GLY A 30 -6.67 -10.10 -10.60
C GLY A 30 -6.43 -9.66 -9.16
N SER A 31 -5.95 -8.42 -9.01
CA SER A 31 -5.50 -7.82 -7.76
C SER A 31 -6.22 -6.50 -7.46
N HIS A 32 -7.50 -6.38 -7.83
CA HIS A 32 -8.24 -5.12 -7.76
C HIS A 32 -8.30 -4.56 -6.34
N PHE A 33 -8.68 -5.40 -5.38
CA PHE A 33 -8.78 -5.03 -3.98
C PHE A 33 -7.40 -4.83 -3.36
N THR A 34 -6.45 -5.73 -3.63
CA THR A 34 -5.06 -5.59 -3.16
C THR A 34 -4.44 -4.27 -3.63
N SER A 35 -4.62 -3.92 -4.91
CA SER A 35 -4.10 -2.66 -5.48
C SER A 35 -4.77 -1.44 -4.86
N TYR A 36 -6.08 -1.51 -4.58
CA TYR A 36 -6.79 -0.46 -3.86
C TYR A 36 -6.28 -0.30 -2.42
N ALA A 37 -6.13 -1.40 -1.68
CA ALA A 37 -5.67 -1.39 -0.30
C ALA A 37 -4.25 -0.78 -0.21
N THR A 38 -3.35 -1.17 -1.10
CA THR A 38 -2.00 -0.59 -1.17
C THR A 38 -2.02 0.87 -1.62
N PHE A 39 -2.93 1.28 -2.50
CA PHE A 39 -3.08 2.69 -2.86
C PHE A 39 -3.53 3.54 -1.66
N MET A 40 -4.49 3.06 -0.88
CA MET A 40 -4.95 3.74 0.34
C MET A 40 -3.85 3.82 1.40
N ASP A 41 -3.06 2.75 1.57
CA ASP A 41 -1.90 2.71 2.47
C ASP A 41 -0.84 3.77 2.09
N ASN A 42 -0.54 3.92 0.80
CA ASN A 42 0.38 4.95 0.32
C ASN A 42 -0.16 6.38 0.49
N LEU A 43 -1.48 6.55 0.47
CA LEU A 43 -2.12 7.85 0.68
C LEU A 43 -2.15 8.24 2.17
N ILE A 44 -2.21 7.26 3.07
CA ILE A 44 -2.25 7.43 4.52
C ILE A 44 -0.82 7.31 5.10
N ASN A 45 0.09 8.17 4.64
CA ASN A 45 1.49 8.13 5.12
C ASN A 45 1.72 9.10 6.30
N ARG A 46 0.85 10.11 6.46
CA ARG A 46 0.90 11.09 7.57
C ARG A 46 -0.48 11.27 8.20
N GLU A 47 -0.49 11.66 9.47
CA GLU A 47 -1.73 12.01 10.18
C GLU A 47 -2.52 13.12 9.46
N MET A 48 -1.83 14.05 8.79
CA MET A 48 -2.45 15.13 8.02
C MET A 48 -3.18 14.62 6.77
N ASP A 49 -2.65 13.58 6.13
CA ASP A 49 -3.28 12.99 4.94
C ASP A 49 -4.60 12.33 5.32
N MET A 50 -4.61 11.63 6.45
CA MET A 50 -5.82 10.99 6.97
C MET A 50 -6.88 12.04 7.36
N ALA A 51 -6.49 13.21 7.89
CA ALA A 51 -7.44 14.26 8.25
C ALA A 51 -8.15 14.82 7.00
N VAL A 52 -7.39 15.03 5.93
CA VAL A 52 -7.95 15.44 4.63
C VAL A 52 -8.89 14.37 4.08
N LEU A 53 -8.52 13.09 4.14
CA LEU A 53 -9.37 11.99 3.66
C LEU A 53 -10.67 11.85 4.46
N HIS A 54 -10.60 12.10 5.77
CA HIS A 54 -11.78 12.13 6.63
C HIS A 54 -12.68 13.32 6.28
N ASP A 55 -12.12 14.52 6.13
CA ASP A 55 -12.86 15.73 5.78
C ASP A 55 -13.49 15.66 4.37
N CYS A 56 -12.82 14.97 3.44
CA CYS A 56 -13.37 14.66 2.12
C CYS A 56 -14.45 13.55 2.13
N GLY A 57 -14.73 12.93 3.29
CA GLY A 57 -15.69 11.83 3.42
C GLY A 57 -15.24 10.54 2.74
N ILE A 58 -13.94 10.41 2.44
CA ILE A 58 -13.37 9.21 1.81
C ILE A 58 -13.14 8.13 2.88
N ILE A 59 -12.71 8.51 4.09
CA ILE A 59 -12.53 7.58 5.20
C ILE A 59 -13.44 7.95 6.34
N GLU A 60 -14.31 7.02 6.72
CA GLU A 60 -15.10 7.09 7.95
C GLU A 60 -14.55 6.04 8.92
N SER A 61 -13.79 6.49 9.92
CA SER A 61 -13.26 5.60 10.94
C SER A 61 -14.19 5.52 12.14
N LYS A 62 -14.65 4.30 12.46
CA LYS A 62 -15.21 3.99 13.78
C LYS A 62 -14.16 3.43 14.73
N LEU A 63 -12.88 3.47 14.33
CA LEU A 63 -11.75 3.21 15.21
C LEU A 63 -11.47 4.47 16.03
N GLY A 64 -11.16 4.28 17.31
CA GLY A 64 -11.09 5.37 18.30
C GLY A 64 -10.02 6.41 18.05
N SER A 65 -9.04 6.14 17.17
CA SER A 65 -8.00 7.10 16.78
C SER A 65 -7.51 6.92 15.35
N TYR A 66 -6.87 7.96 14.84
CA TYR A 66 -6.17 7.96 13.55
C TYR A 66 -5.01 6.98 13.48
N LYS A 67 -4.34 6.73 14.62
CA LYS A 67 -3.28 5.72 14.73
C LYS A 67 -3.82 4.30 14.52
N ASP A 68 -5.06 4.05 14.90
CA ASP A 68 -5.69 2.75 14.68
C ASP A 68 -5.97 2.51 13.19
N VAL A 69 -6.30 3.57 12.43
CA VAL A 69 -6.48 3.51 10.97
C VAL A 69 -5.15 3.27 10.26
N ASP A 70 -4.11 3.99 10.65
CA ASP A 70 -2.76 3.77 10.13
C ASP A 70 -2.27 2.33 10.43
N CYS A 71 -2.47 1.87 11.67
CA CYS A 71 -2.17 0.50 12.06
C CYS A 71 -3.00 -0.53 11.27
N PHE A 72 -4.25 -0.23 10.95
CA PHE A 72 -5.13 -1.08 10.16
C PHE A 72 -4.57 -1.32 8.75
N PHE A 73 -4.19 -0.27 8.03
CA PHE A 73 -3.68 -0.39 6.65
C PHE A 73 -2.29 -1.02 6.62
N ASN A 74 -1.41 -0.63 7.52
CA ASN A 74 -0.10 -1.28 7.69
C ASN A 74 -0.24 -2.78 7.92
N GLN A 75 -1.20 -3.19 8.76
CA GLN A 75 -1.47 -4.60 8.98
C GLN A 75 -2.08 -5.27 7.74
N LEU A 76 -3.02 -4.61 7.07
CA LEU A 76 -3.72 -5.14 5.91
C LEU A 76 -2.75 -5.42 4.74
N CYS A 77 -1.84 -4.49 4.47
CA CYS A 77 -0.82 -4.61 3.41
C CYS A 77 0.32 -5.57 3.79
N LYS A 78 0.49 -5.90 5.07
CA LYS A 78 1.53 -6.84 5.51
C LYS A 78 1.30 -8.24 4.96
N GLY A 79 2.18 -8.66 4.06
CA GLY A 79 2.13 -9.96 3.39
C GLY A 79 1.32 -9.99 2.09
N GLY A 80 0.79 -8.85 1.65
CA GLY A 80 0.17 -8.70 0.34
C GLY A 80 1.23 -8.66 -0.77
N TYR A 81 1.17 -9.58 -1.74
CA TYR A 81 1.90 -9.42 -2.99
C TYR A 81 1.12 -8.49 -3.92
N MET A 82 1.75 -7.41 -4.38
CA MET A 82 1.17 -6.48 -5.36
C MET A 82 2.07 -6.35 -6.58
N ASP A 83 1.48 -6.49 -7.77
CA ASP A 83 2.12 -6.19 -9.05
C ASP A 83 1.88 -4.72 -9.41
N TYR A 84 2.89 -3.86 -9.21
CA TYR A 84 2.83 -2.42 -9.47
C TYR A 84 2.68 -2.05 -10.97
N GLU A 85 2.87 -3.00 -11.88
CA GLU A 85 2.86 -2.77 -13.31
C GLU A 85 1.56 -3.21 -13.98
N ASN A 86 0.91 -4.26 -13.46
CA ASN A 86 -0.27 -4.88 -14.06
C ASN A 86 -1.53 -4.80 -13.16
N HIS A 87 -1.95 -3.58 -12.82
CA HIS A 87 -3.25 -3.34 -12.20
C HIS A 87 -3.91 -2.04 -12.67
N TYR A 88 -5.20 -1.87 -12.42
CA TYR A 88 -5.97 -0.70 -12.90
C TYR A 88 -5.45 0.65 -12.38
N LEU A 89 -4.72 0.67 -11.25
CA LEU A 89 -4.06 1.87 -10.70
C LEU A 89 -2.63 2.10 -11.23
N ALA A 90 -2.11 1.28 -12.15
CA ALA A 90 -0.67 1.25 -12.46
C ALA A 90 -0.21 2.59 -13.05
N LYS A 91 -1.08 3.26 -13.80
CA LYS A 91 -0.83 4.61 -14.30
C LYS A 91 -0.73 5.63 -13.17
N VAL A 92 -1.63 5.58 -12.19
CA VAL A 92 -1.63 6.49 -11.03
C VAL A 92 -0.35 6.33 -10.21
N PHE A 93 0.06 5.08 -9.96
CA PHE A 93 1.33 4.78 -9.28
C PHE A 93 2.55 5.27 -10.06
N LYS A 94 2.56 5.10 -11.38
CA LYS A 94 3.63 5.64 -12.22
C LYS A 94 3.69 7.16 -12.11
N ASP A 95 2.56 7.84 -12.21
CA ASP A 95 2.48 9.30 -12.14
C ASP A 95 2.96 9.85 -10.78
N THR A 96 2.65 9.18 -9.65
CA THR A 96 3.13 9.55 -8.31
C THR A 96 4.60 9.21 -8.06
N THR A 97 5.16 8.23 -8.78
CA THR A 97 6.60 7.88 -8.68
C THR A 97 7.47 8.96 -9.32
N ILE A 98 7.01 9.60 -10.39
CA ILE A 98 7.76 10.64 -11.12
C ILE A 98 7.91 11.91 -10.27
N THR A 99 6.88 12.26 -9.49
CA THR A 99 6.92 13.43 -8.60
C THR A 99 7.73 13.16 -7.34
N THR A 100 7.61 11.96 -6.75
CA THR A 100 8.34 11.61 -5.53
C THR A 100 9.83 11.40 -5.80
N THR A 101 10.23 10.79 -6.93
CA THR A 101 11.66 10.63 -7.28
C THR A 101 12.40 11.93 -7.60
N ALA A 102 11.68 13.01 -7.92
CA ALA A 102 12.27 14.34 -8.07
C ALA A 102 12.72 14.95 -6.72
N GLU A 103 12.10 14.54 -5.60
CA GLU A 103 12.37 15.08 -4.26
C GLU A 103 13.04 14.10 -3.29
N LEU A 104 13.23 12.83 -3.67
CA LEU A 104 13.85 11.85 -2.78
C LEU A 104 15.33 12.19 -2.48
N PRO A 105 15.74 12.23 -1.20
CA PRO A 105 17.14 12.35 -0.82
C PRO A 105 17.96 11.17 -1.36
N THR A 106 19.24 11.42 -1.66
CA THR A 106 20.14 10.54 -2.43
C THR A 106 20.31 9.11 -1.90
N TRP A 107 19.92 8.80 -0.66
CA TRP A 107 20.03 7.47 -0.07
C TRP A 107 18.93 6.49 -0.53
N HIS A 108 17.74 6.96 -0.94
CA HIS A 108 16.69 6.08 -1.47
C HIS A 108 16.96 5.58 -2.90
N LYS A 109 17.77 6.29 -3.70
CA LYS A 109 18.20 5.82 -5.04
C LYS A 109 19.13 4.59 -4.96
N LYS A 110 19.69 4.27 -3.79
CA LYS A 110 20.61 3.14 -3.59
C LYS A 110 19.90 1.80 -3.44
N GLU A 111 18.66 1.77 -2.94
CA GLU A 111 17.91 0.53 -2.73
C GLU A 111 17.35 -0.06 -4.03
N SER A 112 16.98 0.78 -5.00
CA SER A 112 16.52 0.33 -6.33
C SER A 112 17.62 -0.33 -7.18
N LYS A 113 18.90 -0.31 -6.75
CA LYS A 113 20.01 -0.99 -7.44
C LYS A 113 20.33 -2.39 -6.91
N LYS A 114 19.60 -2.92 -5.92
CA LYS A 114 19.86 -4.26 -5.36
C LYS A 114 18.72 -5.25 -5.62
N VAL A 115 18.28 -5.38 -6.87
CA VAL A 115 17.64 -6.63 -7.34
C VAL A 115 18.17 -6.94 -8.74
N THR A 116 19.40 -7.43 -8.81
CA THR A 116 19.87 -8.22 -9.95
C THR A 116 19.88 -9.67 -9.51
N PHE A 117 18.88 -10.44 -9.92
CA PHE A 117 18.92 -11.90 -9.85
C PHE A 117 19.88 -12.39 -10.94
N GLY A 118 21.03 -12.93 -10.51
CA GLY A 118 22.00 -13.52 -11.43
C GLY A 118 23.39 -13.64 -10.83
N GLY A 119 23.60 -14.68 -10.00
CA GLY A 119 24.91 -15.28 -9.81
C GLY A 119 25.77 -14.75 -8.66
N LEU A 120 25.93 -15.60 -7.63
CA LEU A 120 27.12 -15.79 -6.78
C LEU A 120 27.76 -14.55 -6.13
N SER A 121 27.58 -14.39 -4.82
CA SER A 121 28.52 -14.90 -3.81
C SER A 121 28.27 -14.24 -2.45
N ALA A 122 28.80 -14.89 -1.42
CA ALA A 122 28.47 -14.80 -0.01
C ALA A 122 29.12 -13.60 0.73
N ILE A 123 28.95 -13.63 2.07
CA ILE A 123 29.74 -12.96 3.12
C ILE A 123 29.23 -11.53 3.45
N GLN A 124 29.01 -11.07 4.68
CA GLN A 124 29.15 -11.59 6.05
C GLN A 124 28.11 -10.83 6.90
N GLN A 125 27.62 -11.42 7.98
CA GLN A 125 27.07 -10.69 9.12
C GLN A 125 28.11 -9.68 9.63
N ASN A 126 27.68 -8.49 10.06
CA ASN A 126 28.41 -7.78 11.11
C ASN A 126 27.50 -6.84 11.88
N THR A 127 27.54 -6.99 13.21
CA THR A 127 27.67 -5.89 14.17
C THR A 127 28.74 -4.89 13.75
#